data_AF-H3AVF8-F1
#
_entry.id   AF-H3AVF8-F1
#
_cell.length_a   1.000
_cell.length_b   1.000
_cell.length_c   1.000
_cell.angle_alpha   90.00
_cell.angle_beta   90.00
_cell.angle_gamma   90.00
#
_symmetry.space_group_name_H-M   'P 1'
#
loop_
_entity.id
_entity.type
_entity.pdbx_description
1 polymer ?
#
loop_
_entity_poly.entity_id
_entity_poly.type
_entity_poly.pdbx_seq_one_letter_code
_entity_poly.pdbx_strand_id
1 'polypeptide(L)'
;SLLVVTPPSGRNDDSNNNRERKVGKEVISKGPGAAFQMFVLMEDLLDKLKLLNYEEEVLRKNNMKALSRHYFAIPTNPGEQFYMFSTLAAWMINKAGHDFEQPQEYDDPNATLSSILSKLRAFGGLVDFPPSKLKAGHGEHVCYVLDSLAEEALKHTGFSWKRPIYPTEELEEESVMEDDAELTLNKLEEEVVEDAEDYEEENYIDLEALKAQTHKMEVGDSAKPEEILESTTDAAEWNLEVERVLPHLKVTIRTDNKDWRIHVDQMHQHKEGIETSLKETKGYLDKLQDEITRNLEKVNSREKYINNQLEHLVQEYRTVQAQLSEAKERYQQGSGGVTERTRILSEITEELEKVKQEMEEKGSSMTDGAPVVKIKQALTKLKQEIIQMDIRIGVVEHTLLQANLKEKSNMTRDMHATMIPESAIGGY
;
A
#
# COMPACT_ATOMS: atom_id res chain seq x y z
N SER A 1 32.21 26.43 -38.81
CA SER A 1 31.90 25.89 -37.47
C SER A 1 30.53 26.38 -37.06
N LEU A 2 29.69 25.47 -36.57
CA LEU A 2 28.24 25.60 -36.31
C LEU A 2 27.38 25.82 -37.57
N LEU A 3 26.96 24.70 -38.17
CA LEU A 3 25.93 24.65 -39.21
C LEU A 3 24.67 24.00 -38.60
N VAL A 4 23.63 24.82 -38.45
CA VAL A 4 22.28 24.42 -38.05
C VAL A 4 21.62 23.75 -39.27
N VAL A 5 21.16 22.51 -39.08
CA VAL A 5 20.47 21.73 -40.12
C VAL A 5 18.97 21.80 -39.87
N THR A 6 18.26 22.47 -40.78
CA THR A 6 16.80 22.41 -40.97
C THR A 6 16.37 21.09 -41.65
N PRO A 7 15.13 20.60 -41.41
CA PRO A 7 14.68 19.26 -41.78
C PRO A 7 14.05 19.21 -43.18
N PRO A 8 13.87 18.01 -43.79
CA PRO A 8 12.98 17.86 -44.94
C PRO A 8 11.66 17.17 -44.60
N SER A 9 10.61 17.65 -45.28
CA SER A 9 9.24 17.14 -45.31
C SER A 9 9.04 15.97 -46.29
N GLY A 10 7.96 15.21 -46.06
CA GLY A 10 7.27 14.35 -47.05
C GLY A 10 7.07 12.93 -46.53
N ARG A 11 5.92 12.25 -46.66
CA ARG A 11 4.66 12.45 -47.38
C ARG A 11 3.59 11.51 -46.76
N ASN A 12 2.32 11.87 -46.95
CA ASN A 12 1.12 11.13 -46.58
C ASN A 12 1.02 9.75 -47.26
N ASP A 13 0.42 8.79 -46.56
CA ASP A 13 -0.45 7.78 -47.18
C ASP A 13 -1.52 7.31 -46.17
N ASP A 14 -2.78 7.63 -46.48
CA ASP A 14 -3.97 7.12 -45.82
C ASP A 14 -4.21 5.67 -46.28
N SER A 15 -4.29 4.73 -45.33
CA SER A 15 -4.85 3.41 -45.57
C SER A 15 -5.48 2.83 -44.30
N ASN A 16 -6.78 3.01 -44.26
CA ASN A 16 -7.82 2.27 -43.55
C ASN A 16 -7.41 0.84 -43.13
N ASN A 17 -7.36 0.54 -41.82
CA ASN A 17 -7.65 -0.82 -41.36
C ASN A 17 -8.23 -0.84 -39.94
N ASN A 18 -9.54 -1.08 -39.91
CA ASN A 18 -10.37 -1.42 -38.78
C ASN A 18 -9.88 -2.73 -38.13
N ARG A 19 -9.20 -2.66 -36.98
CA ARG A 19 -8.95 -3.83 -36.10
C ARG A 19 -9.08 -3.44 -34.63
N GLU A 20 -10.24 -3.80 -34.09
CA GLU A 20 -10.43 -4.40 -32.76
C GLU A 20 -9.47 -3.92 -31.66
N ARG A 21 -9.86 -2.84 -30.96
CA ARG A 21 -9.34 -2.56 -29.60
C ARG A 21 -9.92 -3.58 -28.63
N LYS A 22 -9.29 -4.76 -28.55
CA LYS A 22 -9.31 -5.57 -27.32
C LYS A 22 -8.62 -4.75 -26.23
N VAL A 23 -9.43 -4.11 -25.38
CA VAL A 23 -8.95 -3.54 -24.11
C VAL A 23 -8.52 -4.72 -23.25
N GLY A 24 -7.23 -5.06 -23.33
CA GLY A 24 -6.58 -5.91 -22.35
C GLY A 24 -6.67 -5.21 -21.00
N LYS A 25 -7.28 -5.88 -20.02
CA LYS A 25 -7.11 -5.57 -18.60
C LYS A 25 -5.61 -5.60 -18.29
N GLU A 26 -4.96 -4.45 -18.33
CA GLU A 26 -3.75 -4.25 -17.56
C GLU A 26 -4.16 -4.37 -16.10
N VAL A 27 -3.82 -5.51 -15.51
CA VAL A 27 -3.74 -5.67 -14.07
C VAL A 27 -2.70 -4.66 -13.63
N ILE A 28 -3.16 -3.48 -13.19
CA ILE A 28 -2.32 -2.49 -12.50
C ILE A 28 -1.66 -3.28 -11.37
N SER A 29 -0.36 -3.54 -11.51
CA SER A 29 0.44 -4.21 -10.50
C SER A 29 0.36 -3.35 -9.25
N LYS A 30 -0.53 -3.73 -8.33
CA LYS A 30 -0.71 -3.14 -7.01
C LYS A 30 0.70 -2.98 -6.41
N GLY A 31 1.17 -1.73 -6.31
CA GLY A 31 2.48 -1.44 -5.73
C GLY A 31 2.58 -2.00 -4.30
N PRO A 32 3.77 -2.15 -3.73
CA PRO A 32 3.95 -2.77 -2.42
C PRO A 32 3.15 -2.10 -1.29
N GLY A 33 2.76 -0.82 -1.45
CA GLY A 33 1.87 -0.09 -0.54
C GLY A 33 0.37 -0.43 -0.65
N ALA A 34 -0.09 -1.02 -1.77
CA ALA A 34 -1.50 -1.35 -1.97
C ALA A 34 -1.98 -2.52 -1.08
N ALA A 35 -1.05 -3.36 -0.60
CA ALA A 35 -1.32 -4.35 0.43
C ALA A 35 -1.58 -3.70 1.80
N PHE A 36 -1.03 -2.51 2.05
CA PHE A 36 -1.20 -1.78 3.30
C PHE A 36 -2.41 -0.84 3.31
N GLN A 37 -2.95 -0.50 2.14
CA GLN A 37 -4.13 0.36 1.99
C GLN A 37 -5.33 -0.14 2.80
N MET A 38 -5.51 -1.46 2.93
CA MET A 38 -6.61 -2.04 3.71
C MET A 38 -6.53 -1.73 5.21
N PHE A 39 -5.32 -1.54 5.76
CA PHE A 39 -5.12 -1.19 7.16
C PHE A 39 -5.37 0.29 7.40
N VAL A 40 -4.98 1.15 6.47
CA VAL A 40 -5.28 2.58 6.52
C VAL A 40 -6.78 2.83 6.45
N LEU A 41 -7.48 2.15 5.54
CA LEU A 41 -8.95 2.22 5.44
C LEU A 41 -9.65 1.69 6.71
N MET A 42 -9.09 0.66 7.37
CA MET A 42 -9.64 0.15 8.61
C MET A 42 -9.41 1.12 9.79
N GLU A 43 -8.26 1.80 9.83
CA GLU A 43 -7.95 2.81 10.85
C GLU A 43 -8.88 4.02 10.70
N ASP A 44 -9.05 4.53 9.48
CA ASP A 44 -10.00 5.62 9.17
C ASP A 44 -11.44 5.22 9.48
N LEU A 45 -11.86 4.01 9.11
CA LEU A 45 -13.16 3.46 9.47
C LEU A 45 -13.35 3.41 11.00
N LEU A 46 -12.35 2.97 11.75
CA LEU A 46 -12.44 2.85 13.21
C LEU A 46 -12.58 4.23 13.86
N ASP A 47 -11.89 5.24 13.35
CA ASP A 47 -12.04 6.61 13.81
C ASP A 47 -13.42 7.18 13.44
N LYS A 48 -13.92 6.96 12.22
CA LYS A 48 -15.29 7.30 11.80
C LYS A 48 -16.35 6.62 12.68
N LEU A 49 -16.14 5.35 13.05
CA LEU A 49 -17.03 4.60 13.94
C LEU A 49 -17.04 5.17 15.36
N LYS A 50 -15.86 5.54 15.91
CA LYS A 50 -15.76 6.22 17.20
C LYS A 50 -16.50 7.55 17.20
N LEU A 51 -16.39 8.34 16.13
CA LEU A 51 -17.12 9.60 15.97
C LEU A 51 -18.63 9.41 15.95
N LEU A 52 -19.11 8.26 15.49
CA LEU A 52 -20.53 7.87 15.50
C LEU A 52 -20.98 7.20 16.82
N ASN A 53 -20.12 7.12 17.85
CA ASN A 53 -20.39 6.46 19.14
C ASN A 53 -20.82 4.99 19.03
N TYR A 54 -20.15 4.22 18.16
CA TYR A 54 -20.45 2.78 17.98
C TYR A 54 -20.30 1.93 19.27
N GLU A 55 -19.48 2.37 20.23
CA GLU A 55 -19.24 1.64 21.48
C GLU A 55 -20.47 1.62 22.40
N GLU A 56 -21.23 2.70 22.45
CA GLU A 56 -22.43 2.78 23.29
C GLU A 56 -23.67 2.21 22.60
N GLU A 57 -23.80 2.44 21.29
CA GLU A 57 -25.02 2.08 20.57
C GLU A 57 -25.01 0.67 19.99
N VAL A 58 -23.85 0.13 19.61
CA VAL A 58 -23.72 -1.17 18.96
C VAL A 58 -23.05 -2.20 19.87
N LEU A 59 -21.88 -1.86 20.44
CA LEU A 59 -21.15 -2.82 21.29
C LEU A 59 -21.89 -3.16 22.58
N ARG A 60 -22.49 -2.15 23.25
CA ARG A 60 -23.24 -2.34 24.50
C ARG A 60 -24.57 -3.06 24.30
N LYS A 61 -25.27 -2.83 23.17
CA LYS A 61 -26.54 -3.49 22.87
C LYS A 61 -26.38 -4.96 22.48
N ASN A 62 -25.28 -5.30 21.80
CA ASN A 62 -25.06 -6.64 21.29
C ASN A 62 -23.99 -7.43 22.07
N ASN A 63 -23.50 -6.90 23.19
CA ASN A 63 -22.47 -7.50 24.06
C ASN A 63 -21.17 -7.90 23.30
N MET A 64 -20.72 -7.02 22.40
CA MET A 64 -19.60 -7.30 21.48
C MET A 64 -18.31 -6.63 21.96
N LYS A 65 -17.16 -7.25 21.67
CA LYS A 65 -15.84 -6.73 22.07
C LYS A 65 -15.45 -5.51 21.22
N ALA A 66 -14.67 -4.60 21.81
CA ALA A 66 -14.11 -3.46 21.10
C ALA A 66 -13.34 -3.89 19.85
N LEU A 67 -13.56 -3.16 18.74
CA LEU A 67 -12.92 -3.47 17.46
C LEU A 67 -11.42 -3.14 17.55
N SER A 68 -10.58 -4.09 17.19
CA SER A 68 -9.14 -3.85 17.01
C SER A 68 -8.89 -3.15 15.68
N ARG A 69 -7.79 -2.38 15.58
CA ARG A 69 -7.35 -1.68 14.35
C ARG A 69 -7.18 -2.60 13.13
N HIS A 70 -7.12 -3.91 13.33
CA HIS A 70 -6.93 -4.90 12.26
C HIS A 70 -8.13 -5.85 12.11
N TYR A 71 -9.25 -5.58 12.79
CA TYR A 71 -10.34 -6.57 12.96
C TYR A 71 -11.00 -7.02 11.66
N PHE A 72 -11.26 -6.12 10.71
CA PHE A 72 -11.78 -6.48 9.37
C PHE A 72 -10.68 -6.65 8.31
N ALA A 73 -9.44 -6.26 8.61
CA ALA A 73 -8.30 -6.38 7.69
C ALA A 73 -7.67 -7.78 7.71
N ILE A 74 -7.73 -8.49 8.84
CA ILE A 74 -7.14 -9.82 9.02
C ILE A 74 -8.25 -10.86 9.21
N PRO A 75 -8.16 -12.06 8.58
CA PRO A 75 -9.05 -13.17 8.90
C PRO A 75 -8.87 -13.61 10.37
N THR A 76 -9.90 -13.47 11.20
CA THR A 76 -9.94 -14.04 12.55
C THR A 76 -10.95 -15.17 12.59
N ASN A 77 -12.25 -14.83 12.56
CA ASN A 77 -13.34 -15.78 12.53
C ASN A 77 -14.38 -15.31 11.50
N PRO A 78 -14.46 -15.95 10.32
CA PRO A 78 -15.34 -15.49 9.23
C PRO A 78 -16.83 -15.38 9.61
N GLY A 79 -17.33 -16.26 10.50
CA GLY A 79 -18.73 -16.22 10.94
C GLY A 79 -19.03 -15.03 11.85
N GLU A 80 -18.17 -14.82 12.84
CA GLU A 80 -18.27 -13.67 13.77
C GLU A 80 -18.05 -12.36 13.04
N GLN A 81 -17.03 -12.29 12.17
CA GLN A 81 -16.74 -11.11 11.35
C GLN A 81 -17.89 -10.77 10.40
N PHE A 82 -18.56 -11.77 9.82
CA PHE A 82 -19.74 -11.55 8.98
C PHE A 82 -20.93 -11.02 9.77
N TYR A 83 -21.18 -11.56 10.97
CA TYR A 83 -22.24 -11.07 11.86
C TYR A 83 -21.96 -9.63 12.32
N MET A 84 -20.73 -9.34 12.71
CA MET A 84 -20.26 -7.99 13.07
C MET A 84 -20.41 -7.01 11.91
N PHE A 85 -19.98 -7.39 10.71
CA PHE A 85 -20.14 -6.59 9.50
C PHE A 85 -21.61 -6.27 9.21
N SER A 86 -22.47 -7.30 9.25
CA SER A 86 -23.89 -7.17 8.95
C SER A 86 -24.60 -6.27 9.96
N THR A 87 -24.25 -6.41 11.24
CA THR A 87 -24.77 -5.58 12.33
C THR A 87 -24.34 -4.13 12.21
N LEU A 88 -23.05 -3.88 11.95
CA LEU A 88 -22.52 -2.53 11.79
C LEU A 88 -23.09 -1.84 10.55
N ALA A 89 -23.16 -2.55 9.42
CA ALA A 89 -23.78 -2.04 8.21
C ALA A 89 -25.26 -1.67 8.43
N ALA A 90 -26.03 -2.54 9.09
CA ALA A 90 -27.42 -2.27 9.45
C ALA A 90 -27.57 -1.02 10.32
N TRP A 91 -26.72 -0.87 11.34
CA TRP A 91 -26.75 0.30 12.22
C TRP A 91 -26.40 1.59 11.48
N MET A 92 -25.37 1.58 10.63
CA MET A 92 -24.97 2.76 9.84
C MET A 92 -26.04 3.16 8.83
N ILE A 93 -26.70 2.20 8.18
CA ILE A 93 -27.81 2.47 7.25
C ILE A 93 -29.00 3.12 7.98
N ASN A 94 -29.35 2.63 9.18
CA ASN A 94 -30.39 3.24 10.02
C ASN A 94 -30.00 4.65 10.48
N LYS A 95 -28.72 4.87 10.83
CA LYS A 95 -28.20 6.20 11.17
C LYS A 95 -28.21 7.17 10.00
N ALA A 96 -28.03 6.68 8.78
CA ALA A 96 -28.16 7.45 7.54
C ALA A 96 -29.63 7.69 7.12
N GLY A 97 -30.62 7.36 7.97
CA GLY A 97 -32.03 7.69 7.75
C GLY A 97 -32.79 6.71 6.85
N HIS A 98 -32.24 5.54 6.54
CA HIS A 98 -32.94 4.49 5.81
C HIS A 98 -33.28 3.32 6.74
N ASP A 99 -34.54 2.91 6.76
CA ASP A 99 -34.95 1.72 7.51
C ASP A 99 -34.25 0.46 6.96
N PHE A 100 -33.54 -0.22 7.87
CA PHE A 100 -32.89 -1.49 7.64
C PHE A 100 -33.02 -2.37 8.88
N GLU A 101 -33.75 -3.49 8.77
CA GLU A 101 -33.88 -4.44 9.88
C GLU A 101 -32.54 -5.11 10.17
N GLN A 102 -32.21 -5.27 11.46
CA GLN A 102 -31.00 -5.97 11.86
C GLN A 102 -31.05 -7.42 11.36
N PRO A 103 -30.06 -7.86 10.57
CA PRO A 103 -30.03 -9.22 10.04
C PRO A 103 -29.93 -10.23 11.18
N GLN A 104 -30.81 -11.23 11.18
CA GLN A 104 -30.80 -12.32 12.15
C GLN A 104 -29.80 -13.41 11.73
N GLU A 105 -29.32 -14.22 12.68
CA GLU A 105 -28.35 -15.31 12.42
C GLU A 105 -28.85 -16.37 11.40
N TYR A 106 -30.16 -16.41 11.14
CA TYR A 106 -30.81 -17.35 10.23
C TYR A 106 -31.13 -16.77 8.83
N ASP A 107 -30.82 -15.49 8.60
CA ASP A 107 -31.06 -14.86 7.30
C ASP A 107 -30.04 -15.37 6.26
N ASP A 108 -30.47 -15.52 5.00
CA ASP A 108 -29.56 -15.94 3.93
C ASP A 108 -28.44 -14.89 3.76
N PRO A 109 -27.16 -15.25 4.00
CA PRO A 109 -26.05 -14.31 3.93
C PRO A 109 -25.97 -13.55 2.61
N ASN A 110 -26.33 -14.19 1.49
CA ASN A 110 -26.28 -13.53 0.19
C ASN A 110 -27.43 -12.53 -0.02
N ALA A 111 -28.61 -12.79 0.56
CA ALA A 111 -29.75 -11.88 0.51
C ALA A 111 -29.48 -10.62 1.34
N THR A 112 -28.96 -10.79 2.55
CA THR A 112 -28.55 -9.67 3.44
C THR A 112 -27.49 -8.81 2.78
N LEU A 113 -26.44 -9.43 2.22
CA LEU A 113 -25.40 -8.71 1.49
C LEU A 113 -25.94 -7.96 0.27
N SER A 114 -26.86 -8.57 -0.47
CA SER A 114 -27.50 -7.92 -1.63
C SER A 114 -28.36 -6.72 -1.21
N SER A 115 -29.03 -6.81 -0.07
CA SER A 115 -29.79 -5.70 0.52
C SER A 115 -28.89 -4.54 0.94
N ILE A 116 -27.80 -4.84 1.66
CA ILE A 116 -26.78 -3.84 2.07
C ILE A 116 -26.17 -3.15 0.85
N LEU A 117 -25.77 -3.92 -0.18
CA LEU A 117 -25.20 -3.37 -1.40
C LEU A 117 -26.20 -2.55 -2.22
N SER A 118 -27.49 -2.86 -2.15
CA SER A 118 -28.55 -2.08 -2.79
C SER A 118 -28.75 -0.73 -2.10
N LYS A 119 -28.70 -0.71 -0.76
CA LYS A 119 -28.73 0.54 0.03
C LYS A 119 -27.47 1.38 -0.21
N LEU A 120 -26.30 0.77 -0.26
CA LEU A 120 -25.05 1.47 -0.60
C LEU A 120 -25.09 2.13 -1.99
N ARG A 121 -25.70 1.47 -2.98
CA ARG A 121 -25.93 2.08 -4.30
C ARG A 121 -26.91 3.25 -4.26
N ALA A 122 -27.91 3.21 -3.39
CA ALA A 122 -28.84 4.33 -3.19
C ALA A 122 -28.12 5.57 -2.63
N PHE A 123 -27.07 5.36 -1.82
CA PHE A 123 -26.20 6.41 -1.30
C PHE A 123 -25.12 6.89 -2.31
N GLY A 124 -25.07 6.32 -3.52
CA GLY A 124 -24.11 6.72 -4.56
C GLY A 124 -22.74 6.02 -4.51
N GLY A 125 -22.59 4.95 -3.71
CA GLY A 125 -21.37 4.14 -3.67
C GLY A 125 -21.15 3.29 -4.93
N LEU A 126 -19.92 3.26 -5.46
CA LEU A 126 -19.53 2.43 -6.60
C LEU A 126 -19.23 0.99 -6.15
N VAL A 127 -20.18 0.08 -6.37
CA VAL A 127 -20.03 -1.35 -6.04
C VAL A 127 -19.84 -2.17 -7.32
N ASP A 128 -18.60 -2.40 -7.74
CA ASP A 128 -18.25 -3.26 -8.90
C ASP A 128 -17.72 -4.64 -8.45
N PHE A 129 -18.46 -5.32 -7.56
CA PHE A 129 -18.11 -6.68 -7.13
C PHE A 129 -19.34 -7.47 -6.65
N PRO A 130 -19.32 -8.82 -6.78
CA PRO A 130 -20.45 -9.66 -6.39
C PRO A 130 -20.55 -9.82 -4.85
N PRO A 131 -21.77 -10.05 -4.30
CA PRO A 131 -21.98 -10.28 -2.86
C PRO A 131 -21.12 -11.41 -2.28
N SER A 132 -20.75 -12.40 -3.08
CA SER A 132 -19.90 -13.53 -2.66
C SER A 132 -18.52 -13.09 -2.12
N LYS A 133 -18.02 -11.91 -2.49
CA LYS A 133 -16.75 -11.35 -1.99
C LYS A 133 -16.84 -10.80 -0.57
N LEU A 134 -18.03 -10.46 -0.09
CA LEU A 134 -18.26 -9.95 1.27
C LEU A 134 -18.58 -11.06 2.28
N LYS A 135 -18.90 -12.27 1.80
CA LYS A 135 -19.23 -13.43 2.64
C LYS A 135 -18.12 -13.84 3.60
N ALA A 136 -16.87 -13.54 3.26
CA ALA A 136 -15.72 -13.83 4.11
C ALA A 136 -15.70 -12.99 5.40
N GLY A 137 -16.44 -11.88 5.46
CA GLY A 137 -16.49 -10.98 6.62
C GLY A 137 -15.21 -10.16 6.85
N HIS A 138 -14.17 -10.34 6.03
CA HIS A 138 -12.91 -9.61 6.11
C HIS A 138 -12.36 -9.27 4.72
N GLY A 139 -11.53 -8.23 4.65
CA GLY A 139 -10.80 -7.82 3.45
C GLY A 139 -11.19 -6.45 2.90
N GLU A 140 -10.48 -6.02 1.86
CA GLU A 140 -10.56 -4.69 1.24
C GLU A 140 -11.99 -4.27 0.88
N HIS A 141 -12.79 -5.18 0.33
CA HIS A 141 -14.18 -4.91 -0.08
C HIS A 141 -15.11 -4.68 1.12
N VAL A 142 -14.85 -5.36 2.24
CA VAL A 142 -15.63 -5.22 3.47
C VAL A 142 -15.33 -3.87 4.11
N CYS A 143 -14.04 -3.51 4.21
CA CYS A 143 -13.63 -2.20 4.70
C CYS A 143 -14.19 -1.05 3.85
N TYR A 144 -14.13 -1.16 2.52
CA TYR A 144 -14.67 -0.13 1.61
C TYR A 144 -16.18 0.11 1.79
N VAL A 145 -16.95 -0.97 1.93
CA VAL A 145 -18.41 -0.88 2.14
C VAL A 145 -18.72 -0.22 3.47
N LEU A 146 -18.05 -0.64 4.55
CA LEU A 146 -18.25 -0.04 5.87
C LEU A 146 -17.81 1.42 5.89
N ASP A 147 -16.69 1.76 5.26
CA ASP A 147 -16.15 3.12 5.19
C ASP A 147 -17.11 4.07 4.45
N SER A 148 -17.61 3.64 3.30
CA SER A 148 -18.59 4.41 2.52
C SER A 148 -19.91 4.60 3.28
N LEU A 149 -20.37 3.58 4.02
CA LEU A 149 -21.56 3.70 4.87
C LEU A 149 -21.31 4.60 6.09
N ALA A 150 -20.12 4.56 6.68
CA ALA A 150 -19.75 5.43 7.79
C ALA A 150 -19.67 6.90 7.36
N GLU A 151 -19.12 7.19 6.18
CA GLU A 151 -19.10 8.55 5.62
C GLU A 151 -20.50 9.10 5.40
N GLU A 152 -21.41 8.29 4.84
CA GLU A 152 -22.77 8.74 4.59
C GLU A 152 -23.56 8.91 5.90
N ALA A 153 -23.34 8.03 6.88
CA ALA A 153 -23.88 8.19 8.22
C ALA A 153 -23.35 9.48 8.90
N LEU A 154 -22.06 9.82 8.73
CA LEU A 154 -21.46 11.04 9.26
C LEU A 154 -21.99 12.31 8.59
N LYS A 155 -22.26 12.28 7.27
CA LYS A 155 -22.91 13.39 6.57
C LYS A 155 -24.32 13.62 7.11
N HIS A 156 -25.09 12.56 7.32
CA HIS A 156 -26.46 12.64 7.84
C HIS A 156 -26.52 13.07 9.31
N THR A 157 -25.53 12.71 10.14
CA THR A 157 -25.44 13.21 11.53
C THR A 157 -24.92 14.64 11.63
N GLY A 158 -24.58 15.28 10.50
CA GLY A 158 -24.12 16.67 10.45
C GLY A 158 -22.75 16.86 11.09
N PHE A 159 -21.89 15.84 11.07
CA PHE A 159 -20.57 15.94 11.67
C PHE A 159 -19.69 16.92 10.89
N SER A 160 -19.43 18.07 11.50
CA SER A 160 -18.39 19.00 11.06
C SER A 160 -17.15 18.81 11.92
N TRP A 161 -15.98 18.71 11.29
CA TRP A 161 -14.70 18.78 12.00
C TRP A 161 -14.66 20.05 12.85
N LYS A 162 -14.75 19.89 14.17
CA LYS A 162 -14.52 20.99 15.10
C LYS A 162 -13.06 21.41 14.93
N ARG A 163 -12.81 22.72 14.85
CA ARG A 163 -11.43 23.25 14.86
C ARG A 163 -10.72 22.65 16.08
N PRO A 164 -9.45 22.22 15.96
CA PRO A 164 -8.70 21.67 17.07
C PRO A 164 -8.80 22.63 18.27
N ILE A 165 -9.49 22.20 19.32
CA ILE A 165 -9.46 22.88 20.61
C ILE A 165 -8.26 22.27 21.30
N TYR A 166 -7.14 22.99 21.26
CA TYR A 166 -5.98 22.65 22.07
C TYR A 166 -6.45 22.57 23.52
N PRO A 167 -6.14 21.50 24.26
CA PRO A 167 -6.39 21.46 25.68
C PRO A 167 -5.66 22.66 26.29
N THR A 168 -6.41 23.65 26.76
CA THR A 168 -5.85 24.60 27.71
C THR A 168 -5.52 23.74 28.91
N GLU A 169 -4.23 23.61 29.23
CA GLU A 169 -3.77 23.07 30.50
C GLU A 169 -4.65 23.68 31.60
N GLU A 170 -5.10 22.86 32.54
CA GLU A 170 -5.77 23.35 33.74
C GLU A 170 -4.81 24.32 34.42
N LEU A 171 -4.94 25.61 34.11
CA LEU A 171 -4.50 26.68 34.97
C LEU A 171 -5.33 26.49 36.23
N GLU A 172 -4.74 25.84 37.23
CA GLU A 172 -5.07 26.07 38.62
C GLU A 172 -5.34 27.56 38.78
N GLU A 173 -6.46 27.90 39.43
CA GLU A 173 -6.92 29.27 39.66
C GLU A 173 -5.82 30.15 40.27
N GLU A 174 -4.95 30.71 39.43
CA GLU A 174 -4.04 31.78 39.79
C GLU A 174 -4.74 33.07 39.38
N SER A 175 -5.08 33.84 40.40
CA SER A 175 -5.68 35.16 40.34
C SER A 175 -5.28 35.93 39.09
N VAL A 176 -6.28 36.32 38.30
CA VAL A 176 -6.15 37.31 37.23
C VAL A 176 -5.59 38.59 37.84
N MET A 177 -4.27 38.76 37.80
CA MET A 177 -3.68 40.09 37.76
C MET A 177 -3.82 40.51 36.30
N GLU A 178 -4.74 41.41 36.04
CA GLU A 178 -4.83 42.14 34.78
C GLU A 178 -3.43 42.71 34.47
N ASP A 179 -2.85 42.24 33.37
CA ASP A 179 -1.51 42.60 32.93
C ASP A 179 -1.52 44.04 32.40
N ASP A 180 -1.07 44.98 33.22
CA ASP A 180 -0.90 46.41 32.94
C ASP A 180 0.10 46.68 31.78
N ALA A 181 0.75 45.63 31.25
CA ALA A 181 1.72 45.71 30.17
C ALA A 181 1.09 45.89 28.77
N GLU A 182 -0.10 45.33 28.49
CA GLU A 182 -0.75 45.50 27.16
C GLU A 182 -1.38 46.88 26.96
N LEU A 183 -1.73 47.56 28.05
CA LEU A 183 -2.23 48.94 28.01
C LEU A 183 -1.08 49.97 27.82
N THR A 184 0.15 49.57 28.16
CA THR A 184 1.35 50.41 28.04
C THR A 184 1.91 50.42 26.61
N LEU A 185 1.82 49.31 25.88
CA LEU A 185 2.31 49.22 24.49
C LEU A 185 1.47 50.07 23.51
N ASN A 186 0.14 50.05 23.66
CA ASN A 186 -0.77 50.85 22.82
C ASN A 186 -0.60 52.36 23.05
N LYS A 187 -0.23 52.77 24.28
CA LYS A 187 0.01 54.18 24.62
C LYS A 187 1.34 54.69 24.09
N LEU A 188 2.36 53.83 24.05
CA LEU A 188 3.67 54.13 23.45
C LEU A 188 3.59 54.23 21.91
N GLU A 189 2.73 53.45 21.25
CA GLU A 189 2.56 53.54 19.80
C GLU A 189 1.78 54.80 19.37
N GLU A 190 0.83 55.27 20.19
CA GLU A 190 0.07 56.50 19.95
C GLU A 190 0.92 57.78 20.22
N GLU A 191 1.80 57.76 21.23
CA GLU A 191 2.70 58.89 21.56
C GLU A 191 3.87 59.04 20.56
N VAL A 192 4.40 57.93 20.01
CA VAL A 192 5.48 57.98 18.99
C VAL A 192 4.99 58.49 17.63
N VAL A 193 3.68 58.37 17.33
CA VAL A 193 3.09 58.90 16.09
C VAL A 193 2.81 60.41 16.20
N GLU A 194 2.43 60.91 17.39
CA GLU A 194 2.21 62.34 17.61
C GLU A 194 3.53 63.15 17.58
N ASP A 195 4.64 62.59 18.06
CA ASP A 195 5.94 63.28 18.05
C ASP A 195 6.61 63.33 16.67
N ALA A 196 6.23 62.48 15.71
CA ALA A 196 6.88 62.42 14.40
C ALA A 196 6.47 63.56 13.44
N GLU A 197 5.40 64.30 13.73
CA GLU A 197 4.86 65.33 12.84
C GLU A 197 5.43 66.75 13.09
N ASP A 198 6.26 66.97 14.12
CA ASP A 198 6.77 68.30 14.49
C ASP A 198 8.30 68.48 14.31
N TYR A 199 8.98 67.53 13.64
CA TYR A 199 10.43 67.57 13.38
C TYR A 199 10.85 68.40 12.13
N GLU A 200 10.05 69.34 11.66
CA GLU A 200 10.43 70.21 10.51
C GLU A 200 10.91 71.62 10.88
N GLU A 201 11.05 71.98 12.17
CA GLU A 201 11.49 73.34 12.51
C GLU A 201 12.48 73.42 13.69
N GLU A 202 13.56 72.65 13.63
CA GLU A 202 14.72 72.90 14.50
C GLU A 202 15.71 73.90 13.87
N ASN A 203 15.67 75.12 14.41
CA ASN A 203 16.65 76.19 14.27
C ASN A 203 18.11 75.66 14.33
N TYR A 204 18.72 75.45 13.17
CA TYR A 204 20.15 75.16 13.06
C TYR A 204 20.94 76.42 13.48
N ILE A 205 21.48 76.42 14.70
CA ILE A 205 22.44 77.43 15.14
C ILE A 205 23.70 77.22 14.29
N ASP A 206 23.90 78.11 13.30
CA ASP A 206 25.05 78.11 12.41
C ASP A 206 26.35 78.38 13.19
N LEU A 207 27.02 77.28 13.54
CA LEU A 207 28.30 77.27 14.25
C LEU A 207 29.42 77.99 13.44
N GLU A 208 29.24 78.13 12.13
CA GLU A 208 30.16 78.81 11.23
C GLU A 208 30.01 80.35 11.30
N ALA A 209 28.77 80.85 11.49
CA ALA A 209 28.50 82.27 11.72
C ALA A 209 29.13 82.80 13.03
N LEU A 210 29.08 82.01 14.11
CA LEU A 210 29.72 82.33 15.40
C LEU A 210 31.25 82.34 15.29
N LYS A 211 31.82 81.45 14.47
CA LYS A 211 33.27 81.39 14.21
C LYS A 211 33.76 82.56 13.38
N ALA A 212 32.97 83.03 12.41
CA ALA A 212 33.28 84.21 11.61
C ALA A 212 33.22 85.51 12.43
N GLN A 213 32.36 85.57 13.45
CA GLN A 213 32.22 86.74 14.33
C GLN A 213 33.37 86.84 15.35
N THR A 214 33.86 85.71 15.85
CA THR A 214 35.07 85.66 16.69
C THR A 214 36.33 86.04 15.90
N HIS A 215 36.46 85.59 14.65
CA HIS A 215 37.62 85.92 13.81
C HIS A 215 37.65 87.40 13.35
N LYS A 216 36.50 88.07 13.24
CA LYS A 216 36.42 89.52 12.96
C LYS A 216 36.87 90.39 14.14
N MET A 217 36.77 89.87 15.37
CA MET A 217 37.13 90.62 16.56
C MET A 217 38.65 90.58 16.85
N GLU A 218 39.36 89.58 16.34
CA GLU A 218 40.82 89.45 16.53
C GLU A 218 41.69 90.27 15.55
N VAL A 219 41.14 90.73 14.42
CA VAL A 219 41.94 91.44 13.38
C VAL A 219 41.82 92.97 13.49
N GLY A 220 41.01 93.49 14.42
CA GLY A 220 40.62 94.89 14.49
C GLY A 220 41.42 95.83 15.40
N ASP A 221 42.20 95.34 16.37
CA ASP A 221 42.91 96.27 17.28
C ASP A 221 44.19 95.64 17.86
N SER A 222 45.24 95.66 17.05
CA SER A 222 46.61 95.35 17.47
C SER A 222 47.38 96.65 17.67
N ALA A 223 47.02 97.44 18.68
CA ALA A 223 47.81 98.57 19.13
C ALA A 223 47.65 98.88 20.62
N LYS A 224 48.64 98.43 21.39
CA LYS A 224 49.03 98.78 22.78
C LYS A 224 48.53 97.85 23.90
N PRO A 225 49.43 97.35 24.76
CA PRO A 225 49.07 96.66 25.98
C PRO A 225 48.70 97.67 27.08
N GLU A 226 47.64 97.36 27.83
CA GLU A 226 47.38 97.82 29.20
C GLU A 226 47.48 99.34 29.46
N GLU A 227 46.56 100.11 28.88
CA GLU A 227 45.96 101.17 29.70
C GLU A 227 45.04 100.46 30.70
N ILE A 228 45.36 100.64 31.98
CA ILE A 228 44.59 100.15 33.12
C ILE A 228 43.11 100.41 32.84
N LEU A 229 42.32 99.35 32.69
CA LEU A 229 40.86 99.41 32.67
C LEU A 229 40.42 99.89 34.06
N GLU A 230 40.47 101.20 34.29
CA GLU A 230 39.82 101.79 35.44
C GLU A 230 38.32 101.62 35.23
N SER A 231 37.74 100.74 36.04
CA SER A 231 36.30 100.58 36.18
C SER A 231 35.69 101.94 36.51
N THR A 232 35.14 102.63 35.52
CA THR A 232 34.24 103.77 35.73
C THR A 232 32.86 103.33 36.23
N THR A 233 32.72 102.04 36.57
CA THR A 233 31.48 101.43 37.02
C THR A 233 31.31 101.70 38.51
N ASP A 234 30.28 102.46 38.85
CA ASP A 234 29.85 102.69 40.23
C ASP A 234 29.45 101.36 40.88
N ALA A 235 29.83 101.15 42.15
CA ALA A 235 29.51 99.92 42.87
C ALA A 235 27.99 99.69 42.97
N ALA A 236 27.21 100.78 42.99
CA ALA A 236 25.75 100.70 42.95
C ALA A 236 25.21 100.27 41.58
N GLU A 237 25.77 100.78 40.48
CA GLU A 237 25.39 100.36 39.12
C GLU A 237 25.76 98.90 38.83
N TRP A 238 26.92 98.45 39.32
CA TRP A 238 27.30 97.04 39.22
C TRP A 238 26.35 96.14 40.02
N ASN A 239 25.95 96.56 41.21
CA ASN A 239 25.03 95.79 42.04
C ASN A 239 23.62 95.73 41.42
N LEU A 240 23.16 96.81 40.78
CA LEU A 240 21.91 96.82 40.01
C LEU A 240 21.99 95.91 38.78
N GLU A 241 23.13 95.88 38.10
CA GLU A 241 23.35 94.98 36.97
C GLU A 241 23.42 93.51 37.42
N VAL A 242 24.04 93.22 38.56
CA VAL A 242 24.01 91.90 39.19
C VAL A 242 22.59 91.51 39.55
N GLU A 243 21.81 92.38 40.20
CA GLU A 243 20.39 92.11 40.51
C GLU A 243 19.52 91.95 39.26
N ARG A 244 19.85 92.64 38.17
CA ARG A 244 19.18 92.49 36.86
C ARG A 244 19.51 91.17 36.18
N VAL A 245 20.74 90.69 36.29
CA VAL A 245 21.23 89.47 35.62
C VAL A 245 21.03 88.22 36.49
N LEU A 246 20.89 88.37 37.81
CA LEU A 246 20.64 87.27 38.76
C LEU A 246 19.45 86.37 38.37
N PRO A 247 18.29 86.90 37.92
CA PRO A 247 17.16 86.09 37.47
C PRO A 247 17.45 85.35 36.18
N HIS A 248 18.31 85.90 35.31
CA HIS A 248 18.72 85.29 34.04
C HIS A 248 19.79 84.21 34.23
N LEU A 249 20.59 84.30 35.30
CA LEU A 249 21.57 83.29 35.71
C LEU A 249 20.98 82.20 36.62
N LYS A 250 19.78 82.44 37.16
CA LYS A 250 19.04 81.43 37.92
C LYS A 250 18.50 80.39 36.93
N VAL A 251 19.38 79.47 36.55
CA VAL A 251 19.04 78.25 35.81
C VAL A 251 18.04 77.48 36.66
N THR A 252 16.76 77.75 36.41
CA THR A 252 15.69 76.97 36.98
C THR A 252 15.67 75.71 36.13
N ILE A 253 16.36 74.67 36.61
CA ILE A 253 16.24 73.32 36.07
C ILE A 253 14.77 72.94 36.30
N ARG A 254 13.91 73.29 35.35
CA ARG A 254 12.58 72.72 35.28
C ARG A 254 12.83 71.25 34.97
N THR A 255 12.33 70.36 35.81
CA THR A 255 12.25 68.93 35.54
C THR A 255 11.28 68.74 34.39
N ASP A 256 11.75 69.06 33.19
CA ASP A 256 11.02 68.85 31.95
C ASP A 256 11.31 67.42 31.51
N ASN A 257 10.31 66.74 30.93
CA ASN A 257 10.44 65.35 30.47
C ASN A 257 11.43 65.21 29.29
N LYS A 258 11.95 66.35 28.80
CA LYS A 258 13.03 66.49 27.81
C LYS A 258 14.44 66.54 28.45
N ASP A 259 14.56 66.42 29.77
CA ASP A 259 15.86 66.32 30.43
C ASP A 259 16.43 64.92 30.20
N TRP A 260 17.52 64.85 29.43
CA TRP A 260 18.25 63.62 29.16
C TRP A 260 18.66 62.87 30.43
N ARG A 261 18.76 63.55 31.57
CA ARG A 261 19.01 62.92 32.88
C ARG A 261 17.90 61.96 33.29
N ILE A 262 16.64 62.33 33.06
CA ILE A 262 15.48 61.48 33.36
C ILE A 262 15.49 60.26 32.43
N HIS A 263 15.81 60.44 31.15
CA HIS A 263 15.95 59.32 30.21
C HIS A 263 17.12 58.39 30.58
N VAL A 264 18.24 58.92 31.08
CA VAL A 264 19.36 58.11 31.57
C VAL A 264 18.96 57.32 32.81
N ASP A 265 18.25 57.93 33.75
CA ASP A 265 17.75 57.23 34.94
C ASP A 265 16.71 56.14 34.57
N GLN A 266 15.80 56.43 33.64
CA GLN A 266 14.86 55.45 33.06
C GLN A 266 15.61 54.30 32.38
N MET A 267 16.67 54.57 31.61
CA MET A 267 17.48 53.54 30.96
C MET A 267 18.16 52.62 31.99
N HIS A 268 18.65 53.17 33.10
CA HIS A 268 19.20 52.35 34.20
C HIS A 268 18.13 51.49 34.86
N GLN A 269 16.93 52.04 35.09
CA GLN A 269 15.81 51.30 35.65
C GLN A 269 15.36 50.15 34.72
N HIS A 270 15.24 50.40 33.42
CA HIS A 270 14.92 49.36 32.43
C HIS A 270 16.02 48.30 32.36
N LYS A 271 17.29 48.71 32.39
CA LYS A 271 18.41 47.77 32.41
C LYS A 271 18.35 46.85 33.64
N GLU A 272 18.08 47.38 34.82
CA GLU A 272 17.94 46.58 36.05
C GLU A 272 16.73 45.63 35.97
N GLY A 273 15.61 46.08 35.40
CA GLY A 273 14.45 45.23 35.13
C GLY A 273 14.75 44.09 34.14
N ILE A 274 15.51 44.38 33.08
CA ILE A 274 15.95 43.38 32.11
C ILE A 274 16.93 42.39 32.75
N GLU A 275 17.89 42.86 33.54
CA GLU A 275 18.83 41.97 34.24
C GLU A 275 18.11 41.05 35.24
N THR A 276 17.11 41.57 35.95
CA THR A 276 16.30 40.78 36.89
C THR A 276 15.46 39.73 36.17
N SER A 277 14.69 40.12 35.16
CA SER A 277 13.87 39.19 34.38
C SER A 277 14.70 38.15 33.63
N LEU A 278 15.88 38.53 33.11
CA LEU A 278 16.82 37.62 32.49
C LEU A 278 17.34 36.58 33.49
N LYS A 279 17.67 37.00 34.72
CA LYS A 279 18.12 36.10 35.78
C LYS A 279 17.03 35.10 36.16
N GLU A 280 15.79 35.54 36.26
CA GLU A 280 14.64 34.68 36.56
C GLU A 280 14.37 33.70 35.43
N THR A 281 14.29 34.18 34.19
CA THR A 281 14.06 33.35 32.99
C THR A 281 15.17 32.32 32.82
N LYS A 282 16.43 32.70 33.04
CA LYS A 282 17.55 31.76 33.04
C LYS A 282 17.40 30.69 34.12
N GLY A 283 16.96 31.06 35.32
CA GLY A 283 16.69 30.11 36.39
C GLY A 283 15.56 29.12 36.05
N TYR A 284 14.48 29.58 35.40
CA TYR A 284 13.43 28.70 34.90
C TYR A 284 13.96 27.75 33.81
N LEU A 285 14.78 28.25 32.88
CA LEU A 285 15.37 27.45 31.82
C LEU A 285 16.32 26.38 32.37
N ASP A 286 17.16 26.73 33.35
CA ASP A 286 18.09 25.79 33.99
C ASP A 286 17.32 24.67 34.73
N LYS A 287 16.22 25.02 35.42
CA LYS A 287 15.34 24.02 36.06
C LYS A 287 14.70 23.09 35.03
N LEU A 288 14.18 23.64 33.93
CA LEU A 288 13.59 22.85 32.85
C LEU A 288 14.63 21.92 32.22
N GLN A 289 15.85 22.40 32.00
CA GLN A 289 16.97 21.61 31.50
C GLN A 289 17.30 20.45 32.44
N ASP A 290 17.37 20.71 33.76
CA ASP A 290 17.63 19.68 34.76
C ASP A 290 16.51 18.63 34.80
N GLU A 291 15.25 19.05 34.71
CA GLU A 291 14.10 18.14 34.68
C GLU A 291 14.09 17.27 33.43
N ILE A 292 14.32 17.86 32.25
CA ILE A 292 14.46 17.13 30.99
C ILE A 292 15.61 16.13 31.08
N THR A 293 16.76 16.55 31.62
CA THR A 293 17.93 15.67 31.78
C THR A 293 17.62 14.48 32.68
N ARG A 294 16.99 14.72 33.84
CA ARG A 294 16.54 13.64 34.74
C ARG A 294 15.53 12.71 34.09
N ASN A 295 14.61 13.25 33.29
CA ASN A 295 13.62 12.44 32.58
C ASN A 295 14.29 11.60 31.48
N LEU A 296 15.24 12.14 30.72
CA LEU A 296 16.02 11.40 29.74
C LEU A 296 16.85 10.29 30.39
N GLU A 297 17.46 10.54 31.54
CA GLU A 297 18.20 9.52 32.30
C GLU A 297 17.28 8.39 32.76
N LYS A 298 16.07 8.71 33.25
CA LYS A 298 15.05 7.73 33.60
C LYS A 298 14.63 6.90 32.38
N VAL A 299 14.34 7.55 31.25
CA VAL A 299 14.00 6.86 30.00
C VAL A 299 15.12 5.92 29.57
N ASN A 300 16.37 6.39 29.53
CA ASN A 300 17.52 5.58 29.17
C ASN A 300 17.73 4.38 30.13
N SER A 301 17.53 4.59 31.43
CA SER A 301 17.59 3.50 32.42
C SER A 301 16.50 2.45 32.18
N ARG A 302 15.28 2.90 31.82
CA ARG A 302 14.14 2.03 31.55
C ARG A 302 14.32 1.27 30.23
N GLU A 303 14.83 1.93 29.20
CA GLU A 303 15.20 1.30 27.93
C GLU A 303 16.27 0.24 28.13
N LYS A 304 17.36 0.54 28.86
CA LYS A 304 18.39 -0.46 29.19
C LYS A 304 17.80 -1.66 29.94
N TYR A 305 16.90 -1.43 30.89
CA TYR A 305 16.23 -2.49 31.62
C TYR A 305 15.35 -3.37 30.72
N ILE A 306 14.53 -2.76 29.86
CA ILE A 306 13.67 -3.47 28.91
C ILE A 306 14.52 -4.25 27.90
N ASN A 307 15.55 -3.62 27.34
CA ASN A 307 16.46 -4.28 26.40
C ASN A 307 17.12 -5.49 27.04
N ASN A 308 17.62 -5.39 28.28
CA ASN A 308 18.23 -6.52 28.97
C ASN A 308 17.24 -7.67 29.24
N GLN A 309 15.97 -7.37 29.50
CA GLN A 309 14.91 -8.39 29.63
C GLN A 309 14.58 -9.06 28.29
N LEU A 310 14.51 -8.27 27.22
CA LEU A 310 14.15 -8.77 25.89
C LEU A 310 15.31 -9.47 25.19
N GLU A 311 16.56 -9.16 25.53
CA GLU A 311 17.74 -9.70 24.86
C GLU A 311 17.80 -11.24 24.94
N HIS A 312 17.52 -11.80 26.11
CA HIS A 312 17.44 -13.25 26.26
C HIS A 312 16.29 -13.85 25.43
N LEU A 313 15.11 -13.22 25.48
CA LEU A 313 13.93 -13.68 24.75
C LEU A 313 14.13 -13.63 23.22
N VAL A 314 14.80 -12.59 22.72
CA VAL A 314 15.19 -12.46 21.31
C VAL A 314 16.21 -13.53 20.93
N GLN A 315 17.16 -13.83 21.81
CA GLN A 315 18.13 -14.89 21.58
C GLN A 315 17.47 -16.27 21.55
N GLU A 316 16.55 -16.56 22.47
CA GLU A 316 15.73 -17.78 22.46
C GLU A 316 14.85 -17.88 21.21
N TYR A 317 14.23 -16.78 20.78
CA TYR A 317 13.46 -16.75 19.54
C TYR A 317 14.35 -17.11 18.34
N ARG A 318 15.56 -16.55 18.27
CA ARG A 318 16.53 -16.86 17.20
C ARG A 318 16.95 -18.33 17.22
N THR A 319 17.19 -18.91 18.39
CA THR A 319 17.58 -20.34 18.48
C THR A 319 16.41 -21.25 18.07
N VAL A 320 15.20 -20.97 18.53
CA VAL A 320 13.99 -21.73 18.14
C VAL A 320 13.70 -21.57 16.64
N GLN A 321 13.90 -20.38 16.08
CA GLN A 321 13.74 -20.15 14.64
C GLN A 321 14.76 -20.94 13.81
N ALA A 322 16.02 -21.01 14.26
CA ALA A 322 17.05 -21.83 13.63
C ALA A 322 16.68 -23.33 13.69
N GLN A 323 16.24 -23.82 14.86
CA GLN A 323 15.77 -25.20 15.02
C GLN A 323 14.57 -25.52 14.12
N LEU A 324 13.62 -24.59 13.97
CA LEU A 324 12.49 -24.73 13.06
C LEU A 324 12.94 -24.81 11.59
N SER A 325 13.90 -23.98 11.19
CA SER A 325 14.44 -24.03 9.82
C SER A 325 15.14 -25.36 9.54
N GLU A 326 15.93 -25.87 10.50
CA GLU A 326 16.60 -27.16 10.39
C GLU A 326 15.58 -28.31 10.32
N ALA A 327 14.54 -28.29 11.16
CA ALA A 327 13.49 -29.30 11.14
C ALA A 327 12.70 -29.29 9.82
N LYS A 328 12.41 -28.10 9.27
CA LYS A 328 11.76 -27.96 7.95
C LYS A 328 12.63 -28.51 6.83
N GLU A 329 13.92 -28.23 6.85
CA GLU A 329 14.86 -28.76 5.86
C GLU A 329 14.94 -30.28 5.93
N ARG A 330 15.08 -30.86 7.13
CA ARG A 330 15.05 -32.32 7.34
C ARG A 330 13.74 -32.95 6.85
N TYR A 331 12.60 -32.32 7.12
CA TYR A 331 11.31 -32.77 6.63
C TYR A 331 11.24 -32.72 5.09
N GLN A 332 11.71 -31.64 4.47
CA GLN A 332 11.71 -31.48 3.01
C GLN A 332 12.62 -32.52 2.34
N GLN A 333 13.80 -32.76 2.90
CA GLN A 333 14.70 -33.82 2.44
C GLN A 333 14.05 -35.21 2.56
N GLY A 334 13.42 -35.51 3.70
CA GLY A 334 12.70 -36.76 3.93
C GLY A 334 11.51 -36.94 2.99
N SER A 335 10.70 -35.89 2.80
CA SER A 335 9.54 -35.88 1.91
C SER A 335 9.95 -36.04 0.44
N GLY A 336 11.03 -35.39 0.00
CA GLY A 336 11.61 -35.59 -1.32
C GLY A 336 12.07 -37.03 -1.53
N GLY A 337 12.76 -37.61 -0.54
CA GLY A 337 13.18 -39.01 -0.58
C GLY A 337 12.01 -40.01 -0.61
N VAL A 338 10.92 -39.75 0.12
CA VAL A 338 9.70 -40.56 0.05
C VAL A 338 9.05 -40.45 -1.33
N THR A 339 8.92 -39.24 -1.87
CA THR A 339 8.31 -39.00 -3.18
C THR A 339 9.08 -39.73 -4.29
N GLU A 340 10.42 -39.67 -4.25
CA GLU A 340 11.27 -40.38 -5.21
C GLU A 340 11.13 -41.90 -5.09
N ARG A 341 11.11 -42.44 -3.86
CA ARG A 341 10.87 -43.87 -3.64
C ARG A 341 9.48 -44.30 -4.09
N THR A 342 8.46 -43.48 -3.87
CA THR A 342 7.09 -43.75 -4.37
C THR A 342 7.06 -43.75 -5.90
N ARG A 343 7.77 -42.83 -6.55
CA ARG A 343 7.91 -42.82 -8.01
C ARG A 343 8.60 -44.09 -8.52
N ILE A 344 9.74 -44.46 -7.94
CA ILE A 344 10.47 -45.68 -8.31
C ILE A 344 9.60 -46.94 -8.09
N LEU A 345 8.87 -47.00 -6.98
CA LEU A 345 7.94 -48.12 -6.74
C LEU A 345 6.83 -48.19 -7.79
N SER A 346 6.29 -47.05 -8.22
CA SER A 346 5.30 -47.01 -9.30
C SER A 346 5.88 -47.53 -10.62
N GLU A 347 7.11 -47.11 -10.95
CA GLU A 347 7.83 -47.56 -12.16
C GLU A 347 8.09 -49.06 -12.13
N ILE A 348 8.61 -49.60 -11.01
CA ILE A 348 8.80 -51.03 -10.83
C ILE A 348 7.47 -51.80 -10.88
N THR A 349 6.39 -51.22 -10.36
CA THR A 349 5.06 -51.85 -10.41
C THR A 349 4.54 -51.91 -11.84
N GLU A 350 4.77 -50.87 -12.64
CA GLU A 350 4.41 -50.84 -14.06
C GLU A 350 5.23 -51.84 -14.88
N GLU A 351 6.54 -51.93 -14.62
CA GLU A 351 7.40 -52.96 -15.22
C GLU A 351 6.93 -54.37 -14.86
N LEU A 352 6.52 -54.60 -13.61
CA LEU A 352 6.03 -55.89 -13.15
C LEU A 352 4.70 -56.26 -13.81
N GLU A 353 3.78 -55.31 -13.99
CA GLU A 353 2.52 -55.55 -14.70
C GLU A 353 2.78 -55.83 -16.19
N LYS A 354 3.74 -55.13 -16.81
CA LYS A 354 4.16 -55.41 -18.19
C LYS A 354 4.72 -56.83 -18.34
N VAL A 355 5.61 -57.26 -17.45
CA VAL A 355 6.15 -58.63 -17.45
C VAL A 355 5.04 -59.65 -17.22
N LYS A 356 4.09 -59.36 -16.33
CA LYS A 356 2.92 -60.22 -16.09
C LYS A 356 2.04 -60.33 -17.33
N GLN A 357 1.80 -59.23 -18.05
CA GLN A 357 1.05 -59.24 -19.30
C GLN A 357 1.78 -60.01 -20.40
N GLU A 358 3.09 -59.84 -20.56
CA GLU A 358 3.90 -60.64 -21.49
C GLU A 358 3.87 -62.14 -21.13
N MET A 359 3.88 -62.48 -19.84
CA MET A 359 3.78 -63.85 -19.36
C MET A 359 2.39 -64.44 -19.63
N GLU A 360 1.32 -63.65 -19.47
CA GLU A 360 -0.05 -64.05 -19.77
C GLU A 360 -0.27 -64.21 -21.28
N GLU A 361 0.28 -63.32 -22.12
CA GLU A 361 0.28 -63.46 -23.57
C GLU A 361 1.02 -64.73 -24.01
N LYS A 362 2.23 -64.97 -23.47
CA LYS A 362 2.97 -66.21 -23.75
C LYS A 362 2.23 -67.45 -23.23
N GLY A 363 1.60 -67.36 -22.06
CA GLY A 363 0.78 -68.43 -21.50
C GLY A 363 -0.44 -68.74 -22.37
N SER A 364 -1.14 -67.71 -22.82
CA SER A 364 -2.28 -67.83 -23.73
C SER A 364 -1.84 -68.39 -25.09
N SER A 365 -0.71 -67.93 -25.65
CA SER A 365 -0.13 -68.48 -26.87
C SER A 365 0.34 -69.93 -26.73
N MET A 366 0.86 -70.34 -25.57
CA MET A 366 1.30 -71.71 -25.34
C MET A 366 0.11 -72.66 -25.10
N THR A 367 -0.99 -72.13 -24.57
CA THR A 367 -2.25 -72.86 -24.32
C THR A 367 -3.19 -72.83 -25.53
N ASP A 368 -2.97 -71.89 -26.46
CA ASP A 368 -3.73 -71.81 -27.70
C ASP A 368 -3.40 -73.00 -28.59
N GLY A 369 -4.25 -74.02 -28.51
CA GLY A 369 -4.21 -75.17 -29.39
C GLY A 369 -4.68 -74.89 -30.82
N ALA A 370 -5.17 -73.67 -31.14
CA ALA A 370 -5.68 -73.34 -32.46
C ALA A 370 -4.66 -73.55 -33.60
N PRO A 371 -3.36 -73.26 -33.47
CA PRO A 371 -2.36 -73.58 -34.48
C PRO A 371 -2.25 -75.09 -34.71
N VAL A 372 -2.27 -75.89 -33.64
CA VAL A 372 -2.24 -77.35 -33.70
C VAL A 372 -3.52 -77.89 -34.36
N VAL A 373 -4.68 -77.32 -34.04
CA VAL A 373 -5.96 -77.67 -34.66
C VAL A 373 -5.96 -77.32 -36.15
N LYS A 374 -5.45 -76.15 -36.55
CA LYS A 374 -5.30 -75.75 -37.96
C LYS A 374 -4.39 -76.71 -38.72
N ILE A 375 -3.25 -77.10 -38.14
CA ILE A 375 -2.36 -78.11 -38.72
C ILE A 375 -3.11 -79.44 -38.88
N LYS A 376 -3.84 -79.89 -37.86
CA LYS A 376 -4.62 -81.14 -37.91
C LYS A 376 -5.71 -81.09 -38.99
N GLN A 377 -6.40 -79.96 -39.14
CA GLN A 377 -7.39 -79.75 -40.19
C GLN A 377 -6.77 -79.76 -41.60
N ALA A 378 -5.66 -79.05 -41.81
CA ALA A 378 -4.92 -79.07 -43.07
C ALA A 378 -4.46 -80.48 -43.43
N LEU A 379 -3.94 -81.23 -42.46
CA LEU A 379 -3.49 -82.62 -42.64
C LEU A 379 -4.67 -83.56 -43.00
N THR A 380 -5.84 -83.33 -42.41
CA THR A 380 -7.06 -84.08 -42.73
C THR A 380 -7.55 -83.78 -44.15
N LYS A 381 -7.52 -82.50 -44.56
CA LYS A 381 -7.86 -82.08 -45.93
C LYS A 381 -6.91 -82.70 -46.95
N LEU A 382 -5.61 -82.70 -46.67
CA LEU A 382 -4.59 -83.29 -47.53
C LEU A 382 -4.81 -84.80 -47.69
N LYS A 383 -5.19 -85.51 -46.61
CA LYS A 383 -5.61 -86.93 -46.69
C LYS A 383 -6.83 -87.14 -47.58
N GLN A 384 -7.83 -86.27 -47.51
CA GLN A 384 -9.00 -86.34 -48.38
C GLN A 384 -8.65 -86.08 -49.85
N GLU A 385 -7.77 -85.11 -50.12
CA GLU A 385 -7.26 -84.86 -51.47
C GLU A 385 -6.47 -86.05 -52.02
N ILE A 386 -5.66 -86.73 -51.20
CA ILE A 386 -4.96 -87.98 -51.59
C ILE A 386 -5.96 -89.06 -51.98
N ILE A 387 -6.97 -89.32 -51.14
CA ILE A 387 -8.02 -90.32 -51.45
C ILE A 387 -8.75 -89.96 -52.75
N GLN A 388 -9.04 -88.67 -52.97
CA GLN A 388 -9.69 -88.22 -54.19
C GLN A 388 -8.78 -88.42 -55.42
N MET A 389 -7.47 -88.14 -55.29
CA MET A 389 -6.50 -88.42 -56.35
C MET A 389 -6.39 -89.92 -56.63
N ASP A 390 -6.36 -90.78 -55.62
CA ASP A 390 -6.30 -92.24 -55.79
C ASP A 390 -7.52 -92.77 -56.55
N ILE A 391 -8.73 -92.28 -56.22
CA ILE A 391 -9.95 -92.63 -56.97
C ILE A 391 -9.83 -92.18 -58.44
N ARG A 392 -9.36 -90.96 -58.68
CA ARG A 392 -9.17 -90.44 -60.05
C ARG A 392 -8.14 -91.27 -60.81
N ILE A 393 -7.02 -91.64 -60.19
CA ILE A 393 -6.01 -92.52 -60.76
C ILE A 393 -6.64 -93.86 -61.11
N GLY A 394 -7.37 -94.50 -60.19
CA GLY A 394 -8.03 -95.78 -60.45
C GLY A 394 -9.06 -95.74 -61.59
N VAL A 395 -9.83 -94.65 -61.72
CA VAL A 395 -10.75 -94.46 -62.86
C VAL A 395 -10.00 -94.30 -64.16
N VAL A 396 -8.91 -93.52 -64.17
CA VAL A 396 -8.05 -93.33 -65.35
C VAL A 396 -7.38 -94.65 -65.75
N GLU A 397 -6.85 -95.41 -64.80
CA GLU A 397 -6.27 -96.75 -65.01
C GLU A 397 -7.31 -97.72 -65.57
N HIS A 398 -8.53 -97.76 -65.01
CA HIS A 398 -9.62 -98.60 -65.53
C HIS A 398 -10.01 -98.21 -66.96
N THR A 399 -10.11 -96.89 -67.23
CA THR A 399 -10.44 -96.37 -68.56
C THR A 399 -9.34 -96.73 -69.57
N LEU A 400 -8.06 -96.62 -69.18
CA LEU A 400 -6.91 -97.00 -69.98
C LEU A 400 -6.88 -98.52 -70.24
N LEU A 401 -7.19 -99.33 -69.23
CA LEU A 401 -7.27 -100.78 -69.36
C LEU A 401 -8.43 -101.17 -70.30
N GLN A 402 -9.59 -100.53 -70.18
CA GLN A 402 -10.73 -100.78 -71.04
C GLN A 402 -10.45 -100.35 -72.49
N ALA A 403 -9.73 -99.23 -72.69
CA ALA A 403 -9.26 -98.80 -74.01
C ALA A 403 -8.31 -99.84 -74.63
N ASN A 404 -7.32 -100.33 -73.87
CA ASN A 404 -6.41 -101.39 -74.30
C ASN A 404 -7.13 -102.70 -74.63
N LEU A 405 -8.13 -103.10 -73.82
CA LEU A 405 -8.92 -104.31 -74.08
C LEU A 405 -9.80 -104.15 -75.33
N LYS A 406 -10.39 -102.97 -75.55
CA LYS A 406 -11.13 -102.65 -76.78
C LYS A 406 -10.21 -102.65 -78.00
N GLU A 407 -9.01 -102.11 -77.89
CA GLU A 407 -8.00 -102.14 -78.97
C GLU A 407 -7.60 -103.58 -79.30
N LYS A 408 -7.30 -104.41 -78.29
CA LYS A 408 -7.03 -105.84 -78.48
C LYS A 408 -8.22 -106.57 -79.11
N SER A 409 -9.45 -106.33 -78.62
CA SER A 409 -10.67 -106.93 -79.18
C SER A 409 -10.90 -106.50 -80.63
N ASN A 410 -10.63 -105.24 -80.99
CA ASN A 410 -10.72 -104.76 -82.35
C ASN A 410 -9.66 -105.41 -83.23
N MET A 411 -8.42 -105.56 -82.75
CA MET A 411 -7.38 -106.35 -83.43
C MET A 411 -7.82 -107.78 -83.71
N THR A 412 -8.41 -108.50 -82.73
CA THR A 412 -8.90 -109.87 -82.96
C THR A 412 -10.07 -109.90 -83.93
N ARG A 413 -10.94 -108.88 -83.92
CA ARG A 413 -12.10 -108.79 -84.81
C ARG A 413 -11.68 -108.49 -86.25
N ASP A 414 -10.71 -107.60 -86.46
CA ASP A 414 -10.11 -107.33 -87.76
C ASP A 414 -9.38 -108.57 -88.30
N MET A 415 -8.70 -109.32 -87.44
CA MET A 415 -8.05 -110.58 -87.81
C MET A 415 -9.06 -111.68 -88.20
N HIS A 416 -10.25 -111.71 -87.58
CA HIS A 416 -11.35 -112.61 -87.98
C HIS A 416 -12.08 -112.14 -89.25
N ALA A 417 -12.14 -110.84 -89.53
CA ALA A 417 -12.70 -110.30 -90.77
C ALA A 417 -11.84 -110.65 -92.01
N THR A 418 -10.53 -110.86 -91.83
CA THR A 418 -9.62 -111.30 -92.89
C THR A 418 -9.68 -112.81 -93.23
N MET A 419 -10.49 -113.62 -92.54
CA MET A 419 -10.55 -115.09 -92.73
C MET A 419 -11.92 -115.62 -93.22
N ILE A 420 -12.59 -114.92 -94.13
CA ILE A 420 -13.73 -115.47 -94.88
C ILE A 420 -13.36 -115.52 -96.38
N PRO A 421 -13.38 -116.69 -97.04
CA PRO A 421 -12.95 -116.84 -98.44
C PRO A 421 -14.08 -116.50 -99.42
N GLU A 422 -13.78 -115.69 -100.44
CA GLU A 422 -14.70 -115.41 -101.54
C GLU A 422 -14.16 -116.04 -102.84
N SER A 423 -14.92 -117.00 -103.39
CA SER A 423 -14.71 -117.55 -104.72
C SER A 423 -15.94 -117.30 -105.59
N ALA A 424 -15.68 -116.67 -106.73
CA ALA A 424 -16.30 -116.83 -108.04
C ALA A 424 -17.55 -116.00 -108.46
N ILE A 425 -17.24 -115.01 -109.33
CA ILE A 425 -17.77 -114.76 -110.70
C ILE A 425 -19.12 -114.03 -110.89
N GLY A 426 -19.07 -112.94 -111.67
CA GLY A 426 -20.18 -112.49 -112.55
C GLY A 426 -20.21 -110.99 -112.85
N GLY A 427 -20.10 -110.59 -114.12
CA GLY A 427 -19.90 -109.20 -114.58
C GLY A 427 -21.16 -108.37 -114.86
N TYR A 428 -20.97 -107.06 -115.02
CA TYR A 428 -21.12 -106.24 -116.23
C TYR A 428 -20.44 -104.88 -116.01
#